data_AF-A0A352YZ33-F1
#
_entry.id   AF-A0A352YZ33-F1
#
_cell.length_a   1.000
_cell.length_b   1.000
_cell.length_c   1.000
_cell.angle_alpha   90.00
_cell.angle_beta   90.00
_cell.angle_gamma   90.00
#
_symmetry.space_group_name_H-M   'P 1'
#
loop_
_entity.id
_entity.type
_entity.pdbx_description
1 polymer ?
#
loop_
_entity_poly.entity_id
_entity_poly.type
_entity_poly.pdbx_seq_one_letter_code
_entity_poly.pdbx_strand_id
1 'polypeptide(L)'
;MKIAAVTITYNRLELTKKTVDSFYEKTNVDYHLFVDNGSTDGTQDWLKSRFDHIFLDQNYGITEAFKTAVERLTDFDFILKLDNDIETVTDDILAKMLKFYELNGLRYVCSPVDLNLDPNFAPRSFGKGMLHGYRVSYVSHTGGAFQLIPIDICLKLMDEYNHFKLGDQAIGGFYQGNGFKPVYLLDLEMKHIGLNQSTSNYIL
;
A
#
# COMPACT_ATOMS: atom_id res chain seq x y z
N MET A 1 13.40 -11.51 5.58
CA MET A 1 12.24 -10.62 5.62
C MET A 1 11.46 -10.85 4.34
N LYS A 2 10.25 -11.39 4.41
CA LYS A 2 9.35 -11.69 3.30
C LYS A 2 8.25 -10.64 3.21
N ILE A 3 7.88 -10.26 1.98
CA ILE A 3 6.82 -9.29 1.70
C ILE A 3 5.64 -9.99 1.02
N ALA A 4 4.44 -9.78 1.54
CA ALA A 4 3.21 -10.01 0.80
C ALA A 4 2.64 -8.67 0.32
N ALA A 5 2.51 -8.51 -1.00
CA ALA A 5 1.75 -7.43 -1.59
C ALA A 5 0.25 -7.74 -1.56
N VAL A 6 -0.55 -6.73 -1.27
CA VAL A 6 -2.01 -6.77 -1.31
C VAL A 6 -2.48 -5.66 -2.24
N THR A 7 -3.18 -6.06 -3.31
CA THR A 7 -3.84 -5.12 -4.22
C THR A 7 -5.34 -5.36 -4.22
N ILE A 8 -6.09 -4.31 -3.89
CA ILE A 8 -7.55 -4.34 -3.92
C ILE A 8 -8.02 -3.71 -5.22
N THR A 9 -9.03 -4.28 -5.87
CA THR A 9 -9.54 -3.78 -7.15
C THR A 9 -11.07 -3.85 -7.21
N TYR A 10 -11.65 -2.91 -7.96
CA TYR A 10 -13.08 -2.87 -8.29
C TYR A 10 -13.28 -2.11 -9.60
N ASN A 11 -13.63 -2.83 -10.69
CA ASN A 11 -13.94 -2.29 -12.02
C ASN A 11 -12.85 -1.38 -12.63
N ARG A 12 -11.58 -1.79 -12.54
CA ARG A 12 -10.43 -1.00 -13.01
C ARG A 12 -9.40 -1.86 -13.76
N LEU A 13 -9.86 -2.74 -14.65
CA LEU A 13 -8.99 -3.71 -15.34
C LEU A 13 -7.73 -3.08 -15.96
N GLU A 14 -7.89 -2.02 -16.76
CA GLU A 14 -6.76 -1.44 -17.51
C GLU A 14 -5.75 -0.72 -16.61
N LEU A 15 -6.20 -0.08 -15.54
CA LEU A 15 -5.28 0.49 -14.53
C LEU A 15 -4.57 -0.61 -13.74
N THR A 16 -5.30 -1.67 -13.39
CA THR A 16 -4.74 -2.83 -12.67
C THR A 16 -3.62 -3.47 -13.49
N LYS A 17 -3.82 -3.67 -14.81
CA LYS A 17 -2.79 -4.17 -15.72
C LYS A 17 -1.53 -3.31 -15.71
N LYS A 18 -1.67 -1.99 -15.90
CA LYS A 18 -0.53 -1.06 -15.90
C LYS A 18 0.24 -1.08 -14.58
N THR A 19 -0.49 -1.13 -13.47
CA THR A 19 0.11 -1.23 -12.14
C THR A 19 0.93 -2.49 -11.99
N VAL A 20 0.32 -3.64 -12.30
CA VAL A 20 0.97 -4.96 -12.25
C VAL A 20 2.20 -4.99 -13.14
N ASP A 21 2.10 -4.55 -14.39
CA ASP A 21 3.22 -4.56 -15.33
C ASP A 21 4.40 -3.74 -14.79
N SER A 22 4.18 -2.50 -14.34
CA SER A 22 5.25 -1.65 -13.78
C SER A 22 5.82 -2.19 -12.47
N PHE A 23 4.98 -2.82 -11.65
CA PHE A 23 5.38 -3.36 -10.35
C PHE A 23 6.26 -4.60 -10.53
N TYR A 24 5.86 -5.56 -11.36
CA TYR A 24 6.66 -6.76 -11.62
C TYR A 24 7.92 -6.50 -12.45
N GLU A 25 7.95 -5.43 -13.27
CA GLU A 25 9.16 -5.01 -13.98
C GLU A 25 10.27 -4.55 -13.03
N LYS A 26 9.90 -3.89 -11.92
CA LYS A 26 10.83 -3.20 -11.01
C LYS A 26 10.97 -3.85 -9.64
N THR A 27 10.23 -4.93 -9.39
CA THR A 27 10.20 -5.59 -8.08
C THR A 27 10.19 -7.10 -8.23
N ASN A 28 10.71 -7.76 -7.21
CA ASN A 28 10.56 -9.19 -7.01
C ASN A 28 9.94 -9.40 -5.63
N VAL A 29 8.60 -9.35 -5.56
CA VAL A 29 7.85 -9.57 -4.31
C VAL A 29 7.73 -11.08 -4.03
N ASP A 30 7.79 -11.48 -2.75
CA ASP A 30 7.68 -12.91 -2.39
C ASP A 30 6.29 -13.48 -2.66
N TYR A 31 5.25 -12.65 -2.50
CA TYR A 31 3.86 -13.04 -2.72
C TYR A 31 3.00 -11.83 -3.05
N HIS A 32 1.98 -12.01 -3.87
CA HIS A 32 1.04 -10.96 -4.25
C HIS A 32 -0.38 -11.50 -4.28
N LEU A 33 -1.21 -11.02 -3.35
CA LEU A 33 -2.62 -11.36 -3.23
C LEU A 33 -3.48 -10.24 -3.79
N PHE A 34 -4.41 -10.59 -4.68
CA PHE A 34 -5.43 -9.67 -5.16
C PHE A 34 -6.74 -9.88 -4.42
N VAL A 35 -7.40 -8.81 -4.00
CA VAL A 35 -8.79 -8.87 -3.51
C VAL A 35 -9.67 -8.06 -4.44
N ASP A 36 -10.56 -8.75 -5.14
CA ASP A 36 -11.48 -8.11 -6.06
C ASP A 36 -12.87 -7.99 -5.42
N ASN A 37 -13.35 -6.75 -5.37
CA ASN A 37 -14.58 -6.32 -4.70
C ASN A 37 -15.83 -6.54 -5.58
N GLY A 38 -15.90 -7.66 -6.30
CA GLY A 38 -17.03 -8.00 -7.17
C GLY A 38 -17.03 -7.26 -8.51
N SER A 39 -15.88 -7.16 -9.18
CA SER A 39 -15.79 -6.50 -10.49
C SER A 39 -16.58 -7.23 -11.58
N THR A 40 -17.15 -6.47 -12.51
CA THR A 40 -17.93 -6.93 -13.66
C THR A 40 -17.32 -6.52 -15.00
N ASP A 41 -16.17 -5.85 -15.00
CA ASP A 41 -15.48 -5.34 -16.19
C ASP A 41 -14.47 -6.33 -16.82
N GLY A 42 -14.49 -7.58 -16.37
CA GLY A 42 -13.51 -8.62 -16.77
C GLY A 42 -12.27 -8.70 -15.88
N THR A 43 -12.16 -7.88 -14.82
CA THR A 43 -11.03 -7.96 -13.86
C THR A 43 -10.88 -9.33 -13.24
N GLN A 44 -11.98 -9.95 -12.79
CA GLN A 44 -11.92 -11.29 -12.19
C GLN A 44 -11.35 -12.35 -13.14
N ASP A 45 -11.78 -12.34 -14.40
CA ASP A 45 -11.32 -13.33 -15.39
C ASP A 45 -9.83 -13.15 -15.73
N TRP A 46 -9.37 -11.91 -15.76
CA TRP A 46 -7.96 -11.60 -15.93
C TRP A 46 -7.11 -12.06 -14.72
N LEU A 47 -7.62 -11.93 -13.49
CA LEU A 47 -6.94 -12.36 -12.27
C LEU A 47 -6.89 -13.89 -12.11
N LYS A 48 -8.02 -14.59 -12.36
CA LYS A 48 -8.20 -16.05 -12.16
C LYS A 48 -7.07 -16.91 -12.71
N SER A 49 -6.52 -16.51 -13.86
CA SER A 49 -5.55 -17.30 -14.61
C SER A 49 -4.09 -16.99 -14.27
N ARG A 50 -3.82 -15.96 -13.45
CA ARG A 50 -2.48 -15.36 -13.34
C ARG A 50 -1.99 -15.12 -11.92
N PHE A 51 -2.89 -14.87 -10.97
CA PHE A 51 -2.52 -14.42 -9.63
C PHE A 51 -3.35 -15.12 -8.56
N ASP A 52 -2.81 -15.20 -7.34
CA ASP A 52 -3.62 -15.59 -6.17
C ASP A 52 -4.61 -14.47 -5.85
N HIS A 53 -5.81 -14.86 -5.47
CA HIS A 53 -6.93 -13.94 -5.39
C HIS A 53 -8.00 -14.34 -4.37
N ILE A 54 -8.79 -13.34 -3.98
CA ILE A 54 -10.07 -13.48 -3.28
C ILE A 54 -11.11 -12.70 -4.10
N PHE A 55 -12.18 -13.38 -4.51
CA PHE A 55 -13.34 -12.74 -5.13
C PHE A 55 -14.42 -12.55 -4.08
N LEU A 56 -14.74 -11.29 -3.80
CA LEU A 56 -15.91 -10.93 -3.02
C LEU A 56 -17.12 -10.87 -3.96
N ASP A 57 -18.30 -11.17 -3.42
CA ASP A 57 -19.56 -11.24 -4.19
C ASP A 57 -20.15 -9.85 -4.49
N GLN A 58 -19.68 -8.83 -3.78
CA GLN A 58 -20.03 -7.42 -3.98
C GLN A 58 -18.90 -6.52 -3.45
N ASN A 59 -19.07 -5.21 -3.64
CA ASN A 59 -18.12 -4.23 -3.13
C ASN A 59 -18.33 -4.01 -1.61
N TYR A 60 -17.39 -4.50 -0.79
CA TYR A 60 -17.38 -4.27 0.66
C TYR A 60 -16.51 -3.07 1.08
N GLY A 61 -15.88 -2.41 0.12
CA GLY A 61 -14.94 -1.32 0.34
C GLY A 61 -13.50 -1.79 0.59
N ILE A 62 -12.58 -0.83 0.72
CA ILE A 62 -11.14 -1.10 0.91
C ILE A 62 -10.92 -1.74 2.28
N THR A 63 -11.60 -1.22 3.30
CA THR A 63 -11.43 -1.62 4.70
C THR A 63 -11.58 -3.14 4.88
N GLU A 64 -12.74 -3.67 4.48
CA GLU A 64 -13.08 -5.08 4.67
C GLU A 64 -12.25 -5.99 3.75
N ALA A 65 -12.00 -5.55 2.50
CA ALA A 65 -11.17 -6.28 1.57
C ALA A 65 -9.71 -6.40 2.05
N PHE A 66 -9.14 -5.32 2.59
CA PHE A 66 -7.78 -5.33 3.13
C PHE A 66 -7.68 -6.22 4.37
N LYS A 67 -8.65 -6.13 5.28
CA LYS A 67 -8.70 -7.01 6.46
C LYS A 67 -8.75 -8.49 6.06
N THR A 68 -9.63 -8.84 5.12
CA THR A 68 -9.76 -10.20 4.58
C THR A 68 -8.44 -10.72 3.99
N ALA A 69 -7.66 -9.86 3.32
CA ALA A 69 -6.33 -10.23 2.84
C ALA A 69 -5.36 -10.49 3.99
N VAL A 70 -5.26 -9.57 4.95
CA VAL A 70 -4.29 -9.64 6.05
C VAL A 70 -4.48 -10.89 6.91
N GLU A 71 -5.72 -11.33 7.12
CA GLU A 71 -6.04 -12.57 7.84
C GLU A 71 -5.42 -13.83 7.21
N ARG A 72 -5.09 -13.81 5.90
CA ARG A 72 -4.42 -14.92 5.19
C ARG A 72 -2.90 -14.78 5.13
N LEU A 73 -2.35 -13.65 5.58
CA LEU A 73 -0.96 -13.24 5.33
C LEU A 73 -0.12 -13.14 6.62
N THR A 74 -0.58 -13.73 7.72
CA THR A 74 0.07 -13.66 9.02
C THR A 74 1.47 -14.28 9.08
N ASP A 75 1.82 -15.13 8.09
CA ASP A 75 3.13 -15.79 8.00
C ASP A 75 4.22 -14.95 7.29
N PHE A 76 3.92 -13.72 6.90
CA PHE A 76 4.86 -12.79 6.26
C PHE A 76 5.42 -11.77 7.25
N ASP A 77 6.61 -11.22 6.97
CA ASP A 77 7.23 -10.19 7.82
C ASP A 77 6.64 -8.80 7.55
N PHE A 78 6.17 -8.55 6.32
CA PHE A 78 5.63 -7.28 5.86
C PHE A 78 4.41 -7.45 4.97
N ILE A 79 3.48 -6.51 5.10
CA ILE A 79 2.41 -6.27 4.14
C ILE A 79 2.76 -5.02 3.33
N LEU A 80 2.77 -5.16 2.01
CA LEU A 80 2.75 -4.02 1.10
C LEU A 80 1.31 -3.76 0.67
N LYS A 81 0.73 -2.64 1.11
CA LYS A 81 -0.51 -2.14 0.50
C LYS A 81 -0.14 -1.45 -0.81
N LEU A 82 -0.64 -1.98 -1.92
CA LEU A 82 -0.41 -1.47 -3.28
C LEU A 82 -1.75 -1.20 -3.96
N ASP A 83 -2.09 0.07 -4.16
CA ASP A 83 -3.28 0.45 -4.91
C ASP A 83 -3.12 0.10 -6.40
N ASN A 84 -4.24 -0.17 -7.07
CA ASN A 84 -4.26 -0.70 -8.43
C ASN A 84 -4.13 0.37 -9.53
N ASP A 85 -3.66 1.56 -9.18
CA ASP A 85 -3.46 2.70 -10.07
C ASP A 85 -2.12 3.40 -9.84
N ILE A 86 -1.07 2.60 -9.62
CA ILE A 86 0.29 3.04 -9.33
C ILE A 86 1.26 2.61 -10.42
N GLU A 87 2.09 3.56 -10.89
CA GLU A 87 3.29 3.26 -11.66
C GLU A 87 4.50 3.24 -10.71
N THR A 88 5.17 2.09 -10.61
CA THR A 88 6.43 2.00 -9.85
C THR A 88 7.53 2.71 -10.64
N VAL A 89 8.27 3.64 -10.01
CA VAL A 89 9.31 4.42 -10.69
C VAL A 89 10.70 3.92 -10.34
N THR A 90 11.00 3.76 -9.06
CA THR A 90 12.32 3.33 -8.62
C THR A 90 12.52 1.83 -8.82
N ASP A 91 13.62 1.46 -9.47
CA ASP A 91 14.03 0.05 -9.58
C ASP A 91 14.39 -0.55 -8.22
N ASP A 92 14.09 -1.83 -8.01
CA ASP A 92 14.37 -2.58 -6.77
C ASP A 92 13.80 -1.91 -5.51
N ILE A 93 12.69 -1.19 -5.65
CA ILE A 93 12.13 -0.37 -4.56
C ILE A 93 11.88 -1.18 -3.29
N LEU A 94 11.37 -2.42 -3.42
CA LEU A 94 11.12 -3.29 -2.27
C LEU A 94 12.41 -3.70 -1.56
N ALA A 95 13.46 -4.05 -2.30
CA ALA A 95 14.75 -4.40 -1.71
C ALA A 95 15.36 -3.19 -0.96
N LYS A 96 15.24 -1.98 -1.54
CA LYS A 96 15.68 -0.74 -0.91
C LYS A 96 14.90 -0.41 0.37
N MET A 97 13.58 -0.67 0.38
CA MET A 97 12.74 -0.51 1.56
C MET A 97 13.05 -1.55 2.66
N LEU A 98 13.24 -2.81 2.29
CA LEU A 98 13.68 -3.84 3.25
C LEU A 98 15.02 -3.47 3.87
N LYS A 99 15.97 -2.98 3.07
CA LYS A 99 17.26 -2.55 3.57
C LYS A 99 17.14 -1.39 4.57
N PHE A 100 16.19 -0.48 4.35
CA PHE A 100 15.88 0.56 5.34
C PHE A 100 15.43 -0.05 6.67
N TYR A 101 14.52 -1.04 6.65
CA TYR A 101 14.05 -1.72 7.85
C TYR A 101 15.15 -2.50 8.57
N GLU A 102 16.03 -3.19 7.85
CA GLU A 102 17.19 -3.88 8.43
C GLU A 102 18.09 -2.93 9.23
N LEU A 103 18.29 -1.70 8.73
CA LEU A 103 19.19 -0.71 9.33
C LEU A 103 18.53 0.10 10.45
N ASN A 104 17.22 0.31 10.39
CA ASN A 104 16.52 1.26 11.26
C ASN A 104 15.52 0.62 12.23
N GLY A 105 15.23 -0.68 12.05
CA GLY A 105 14.26 -1.43 12.85
C GLY A 105 12.81 -1.25 12.40
N LEU A 106 11.89 -1.97 13.06
CA LEU A 106 10.51 -2.18 12.61
C LEU A 106 9.49 -1.15 13.13
N ARG A 107 9.93 -0.04 13.72
CA ARG A 107 9.01 1.00 14.25
C ARG A 107 8.47 1.96 13.19
N TYR A 108 8.88 1.79 11.94
CA TYR A 108 8.53 2.69 10.85
C TYR A 108 7.39 2.12 10.01
N VAL A 109 6.65 3.01 9.36
CA VAL A 109 5.72 2.65 8.29
C VAL A 109 6.10 3.50 7.08
N CYS A 110 6.59 2.83 6.04
CA CYS A 110 7.33 3.48 4.96
C CYS A 110 6.51 3.55 3.67
N SER A 111 6.62 4.69 2.98
CA SER A 111 6.09 4.89 1.64
C SER A 111 7.12 5.62 0.76
N PRO A 112 7.22 5.31 -0.55
CA PRO A 112 7.96 6.14 -1.50
C PRO A 112 7.20 7.43 -1.80
N VAL A 113 7.90 8.44 -2.30
CA VAL A 113 7.30 9.70 -2.74
C VAL A 113 6.43 9.45 -3.96
N ASP A 114 5.19 9.94 -3.91
CA ASP A 114 4.35 10.02 -5.10
C ASP A 114 4.66 11.30 -5.87
N LEU A 115 5.18 11.15 -7.08
CA LEU A 115 5.56 12.27 -7.95
C LEU A 115 4.33 13.02 -8.50
N ASN A 116 3.16 12.40 -8.47
CA ASN A 116 1.89 12.97 -8.92
C ASN A 116 0.95 13.32 -7.77
N LEU A 117 1.45 13.36 -6.52
CA LEU A 117 0.60 13.64 -5.36
C LEU A 117 -0.03 15.02 -5.50
N ASP A 118 -1.36 15.08 -5.45
CA ASP A 118 -2.06 16.36 -5.36
C ASP A 118 -1.65 17.05 -4.03
N PRO A 119 -1.07 18.26 -4.09
CA PRO A 119 -0.59 18.98 -2.92
C PRO A 119 -1.64 19.19 -1.83
N ASN A 120 -2.93 19.18 -2.16
CA ASN A 120 -4.03 19.30 -1.20
C ASN A 120 -4.17 18.06 -0.30
N PHE A 121 -3.71 16.90 -0.78
CA PHE A 121 -3.68 15.65 -0.03
C PHE A 121 -2.28 15.34 0.52
N ALA A 122 -1.32 16.26 0.37
CA ALA A 122 0.02 16.06 0.87
C ALA A 122 0.03 16.00 2.41
N PRO A 123 0.65 14.98 3.00
CA PRO A 123 0.72 14.87 4.45
C PRO A 123 1.59 15.97 5.05
N ARG A 124 1.24 16.42 6.24
CA ARG A 124 2.03 17.42 6.97
C ARG A 124 3.38 16.81 7.34
N SER A 125 4.47 17.43 6.86
CA SER A 125 5.83 17.10 7.29
C SER A 125 6.14 17.71 8.66
N PHE A 126 6.67 16.89 9.56
CA PHE A 126 7.20 17.32 10.86
C PHE A 126 8.69 17.61 10.83
N GLY A 127 9.37 17.21 9.76
CA GLY A 127 10.81 17.40 9.60
C GLY A 127 11.40 16.37 8.64
N LYS A 128 12.54 16.74 8.05
CA LYS A 128 13.34 15.86 7.19
C LYS A 128 14.63 15.49 7.91
N GLY A 129 15.21 14.35 7.56
CA GLY A 129 16.47 13.89 8.15
C GLY A 129 17.17 12.84 7.31
N MET A 130 18.30 12.38 7.82
CA MET A 130 19.10 11.29 7.26
C MET A 130 19.12 10.12 8.25
N LEU A 131 18.80 8.92 7.78
CA LEU A 131 18.81 7.69 8.58
C LEU A 131 19.60 6.61 7.86
N HIS A 132 20.81 6.30 8.35
CA HIS A 132 21.70 5.28 7.77
C HIS A 132 21.83 5.40 6.23
N GLY A 133 21.95 6.63 5.72
CA GLY A 133 22.07 6.92 4.28
C GLY A 133 20.76 7.16 3.53
N TYR A 134 19.60 7.04 4.19
CA TYR A 134 18.30 7.34 3.59
C TYR A 134 17.83 8.74 3.94
N ARG A 135 17.46 9.54 2.93
CA ARG A 135 16.71 10.78 3.16
C ARG A 135 15.27 10.43 3.52
N VAL A 136 14.81 10.90 4.68
CA VAL A 136 13.46 10.62 5.16
C VAL A 136 12.70 11.91 5.48
N SER A 137 11.39 11.87 5.32
CA SER A 137 10.47 12.88 5.87
C SER A 137 9.53 12.23 6.86
N TYR A 138 9.56 12.70 8.11
CA TYR A 138 8.58 12.32 9.13
C TYR A 138 7.28 13.07 8.86
N VAL A 139 6.17 12.35 8.82
CA VAL A 139 4.89 12.89 8.35
C VAL A 139 3.74 12.49 9.26
N SER A 140 2.63 13.23 9.20
CA SER A 140 1.42 12.93 9.97
C SER A 140 0.79 11.59 9.61
N HIS A 141 0.92 11.18 8.36
CA HIS A 141 0.54 9.88 7.80
C HIS A 141 1.35 9.67 6.51
N THR A 142 1.46 8.44 6.04
CA THR A 142 1.82 8.23 4.63
C THR A 142 0.53 8.03 3.84
N GLY A 143 0.56 8.32 2.54
CA GLY A 143 -0.48 7.89 1.62
C GLY A 143 -0.59 6.38 1.62
N GLY A 144 -1.82 5.85 1.63
CA GLY A 144 -2.08 4.42 1.69
C GLY A 144 -1.74 3.64 0.41
N ALA A 145 -1.34 4.31 -0.67
CA ALA A 145 -1.30 3.73 -2.01
C ALA A 145 -0.09 2.84 -2.32
N PHE A 146 1.05 3.11 -1.68
CA PHE A 146 2.24 2.26 -1.72
C PHE A 146 2.87 2.31 -0.32
N GLN A 147 2.44 1.45 0.59
CA GLN A 147 2.87 1.49 1.98
C GLN A 147 3.37 0.10 2.42
N LEU A 148 4.64 0.02 2.81
CA LEU A 148 5.23 -1.20 3.36
C LEU A 148 5.15 -1.16 4.89
N ILE A 149 4.40 -2.09 5.46
CA ILE A 149 4.01 -2.13 6.87
C ILE A 149 4.56 -3.41 7.50
N PRO A 150 5.33 -3.35 8.60
CA PRO A 150 5.65 -4.54 9.39
C PRO A 150 4.37 -5.28 9.83
N ILE A 151 4.37 -6.62 9.74
CA ILE A 151 3.15 -7.42 9.97
C ILE A 151 2.51 -7.15 11.33
N ASP A 152 3.30 -7.02 12.40
CA ASP A 152 2.78 -6.76 13.75
C ASP A 152 2.04 -5.41 13.85
N ILE A 153 2.54 -4.38 13.15
CA ILE A 153 1.89 -3.07 13.08
C ILE A 153 0.58 -3.20 12.29
N CYS A 154 0.60 -3.95 11.19
CA CYS A 154 -0.56 -4.17 10.34
C CYS A 154 -1.67 -4.93 11.09
N LEU A 155 -1.32 -6.01 11.80
CA LEU A 155 -2.27 -6.79 12.61
C LEU A 155 -2.85 -5.97 13.75
N LYS A 156 -2.03 -5.19 14.45
CA LYS A 156 -2.51 -4.28 15.49
C LYS A 156 -3.47 -3.22 14.93
N LEU A 157 -3.17 -2.67 13.75
CA LEU A 157 -4.08 -1.75 13.06
C LEU A 157 -5.42 -2.43 12.74
N MET A 158 -5.41 -3.69 12.31
CA MET A 158 -6.63 -4.43 11.96
C MET A 158 -7.47 -4.82 13.18
N ASP A 159 -6.83 -5.13 14.31
CA ASP A 159 -7.50 -5.53 15.55
C ASP A 159 -8.10 -4.33 16.29
N GLU A 160 -7.33 -3.24 16.42
CA GLU A 160 -7.73 -2.11 17.25
C GLU A 160 -8.61 -1.10 16.51
N TYR A 161 -8.67 -1.12 15.17
CA TYR A 161 -9.11 0.04 14.40
C TYR A 161 -9.91 -0.30 13.11
N ASN A 162 -11.22 -0.02 13.10
CA ASN A 162 -12.11 -0.07 11.91
C ASN A 162 -11.95 1.15 10.95
N HIS A 163 -10.78 1.81 10.91
CA HIS A 163 -10.64 3.22 10.49
C HIS A 163 -10.19 3.49 9.06
N PHE A 164 -10.05 2.50 8.17
CA PHE A 164 -9.89 2.82 6.75
C PHE A 164 -11.06 3.69 6.23
N LYS A 165 -12.25 3.57 6.84
CA LYS A 165 -13.41 4.47 6.64
C LYS A 165 -13.18 5.93 7.06
N LEU A 166 -12.20 6.20 7.93
CA LEU A 166 -11.86 7.53 8.46
C LEU A 166 -10.63 8.16 7.78
N GLY A 167 -10.04 7.45 6.82
CA GLY A 167 -8.98 7.95 5.94
C GLY A 167 -7.57 7.94 6.53
N ASP A 168 -6.59 8.27 5.68
CA ASP A 168 -5.16 8.15 5.98
C ASP A 168 -4.72 8.94 7.22
N GLN A 169 -5.35 10.09 7.49
CA GLN A 169 -5.03 10.89 8.68
C GLN A 169 -5.35 10.14 9.99
N ALA A 170 -6.44 9.39 10.03
CA ALA A 170 -6.81 8.59 11.20
C ALA A 170 -5.83 7.44 11.42
N ILE A 171 -5.41 6.79 10.33
CA ILE A 171 -4.37 5.74 10.33
C ILE A 171 -3.03 6.29 10.83
N GLY A 172 -2.65 7.49 10.36
CA GLY A 172 -1.46 8.17 10.86
C GLY A 172 -1.53 8.53 12.34
N GLY A 173 -2.71 8.90 12.83
CA GLY A 173 -2.97 9.11 14.26
C GLY A 173 -2.77 7.83 15.08
N PHE A 174 -3.29 6.70 14.60
CA PHE A 174 -3.06 5.38 15.20
C PHE A 174 -1.57 5.04 15.28
N TYR A 175 -0.83 5.23 14.17
CA TYR A 175 0.60 4.95 14.13
C TYR A 175 1.36 5.75 15.19
N GLN A 176 1.14 7.07 15.22
CA GLN A 176 1.81 7.95 16.18
C GLN A 176 1.41 7.66 17.62
N GLY A 177 0.13 7.41 17.89
CA GLY A 177 -0.38 7.07 19.22
C GLY A 177 0.22 5.80 19.81
N ASN A 178 0.63 4.86 18.95
CA ASN A 178 1.31 3.62 19.33
C ASN A 178 2.84 3.69 19.22
N GLY A 179 3.42 4.88 18.98
CA GLY A 179 4.87 5.08 18.89
C GLY A 179 5.51 4.65 17.56
N PHE A 180 4.69 4.26 16.57
CA PHE A 180 5.14 4.00 15.20
C PHE A 180 5.34 5.30 14.43
N LYS A 181 6.18 5.24 13.39
CA LYS A 181 6.67 6.43 12.67
C LYS A 181 6.34 6.36 11.18
N PRO A 182 5.28 7.06 10.72
CA PRO A 182 5.00 7.23 9.31
C PRO A 182 6.14 8.05 8.67
N VAL A 183 6.76 7.50 7.62
CA VAL A 183 7.87 8.15 6.92
C VAL A 183 7.78 7.99 5.42
N TYR A 184 8.12 9.06 4.70
CA TYR A 184 8.47 8.96 3.29
C TYR A 184 9.96 8.74 3.13
N LEU A 185 10.34 7.79 2.28
CA LEU A 185 11.72 7.59 1.83
C LEU A 185 11.92 8.45 0.58
N LEU A 186 12.61 9.57 0.73
CA LEU A 186 12.63 10.68 -0.24
C LEU A 186 13.44 10.41 -1.52
N ASP A 187 14.14 9.28 -1.56
CA ASP A 187 14.92 8.81 -2.71
C ASP A 187 14.21 7.66 -3.46
N LEU A 188 13.03 7.24 -2.99
CA LEU A 188 12.20 6.22 -3.61
C LEU A 188 10.92 6.87 -4.14
N GLU A 189 10.50 6.44 -5.32
CA GLU A 189 9.47 7.13 -6.09
C GLU A 189 8.46 6.15 -6.69
N MET A 190 7.21 6.62 -6.74
CA MET A 190 6.10 6.05 -7.49
C MET A 190 5.25 7.18 -8.08
N LYS A 191 4.26 6.85 -8.90
CA LYS A 191 3.27 7.81 -9.41
C LYS A 191 1.87 7.23 -9.31
N HIS A 192 0.90 8.02 -8.88
CA HIS A 192 -0.48 7.72 -9.24
C HIS A 192 -0.72 7.95 -10.74
N ILE A 193 -1.36 6.96 -11.39
CA ILE A 193 -1.75 6.98 -12.80
C ILE A 193 -3.28 6.94 -13.00
N GLY A 194 -4.05 6.79 -11.91
CA GLY A 194 -5.52 6.76 -11.89
C GLY A 194 -6.20 8.06 -11.46
N LEU A 195 -5.47 9.18 -11.36
CA LEU A 195 -6.05 10.46 -10.95
C LEU A 195 -7.24 10.81 -11.87
N ASN A 196 -8.37 11.17 -11.26
CA ASN A 196 -9.65 11.46 -11.92
C ASN A 196 -10.32 10.27 -12.66
N GLN A 197 -9.86 9.03 -12.46
CA GLN A 197 -10.46 7.82 -13.03
C GLN A 197 -11.19 7.02 -11.94
N SER A 198 -12.08 7.68 -11.19
CA SER A 198 -12.87 7.03 -10.15
C SER A 198 -13.95 6.13 -10.74
N THR A 199 -14.09 4.93 -10.19
CA THR A 199 -15.23 4.05 -10.47
C THR A 199 -16.49 4.54 -9.75
N SER A 200 -17.63 4.47 -10.43
CA SER A 200 -18.93 4.75 -9.80
C SER A 200 -19.19 3.75 -8.67
N ASN A 201 -19.77 4.21 -7.56
CA ASN A 201 -20.07 3.39 -6.37
C ASN A 201 -18.84 2.79 -5.67
N TYR A 202 -17.68 3.45 -5.75
CA TYR A 202 -16.50 3.09 -4.95
C TYR A 202 -16.78 3.31 -3.45
N ILE A 203 -16.40 2.34 -2.62
CA ILE A 203 -16.62 2.35 -1.16
C ILE A 203 -15.25 2.32 -0.49
N LEU A 204 -15.05 3.19 0.50
CA LEU A 204 -13.85 3.22 1.36
C LEU A 204 -13.96 2.19 2.50
#